data_AF-A0A6P1BWN5-F1
#
_entry.id   AF-A0A6P1BWN5-F1
#
_cell.length_a   1.000
_cell.length_b   1.000
_cell.length_c   1.000
_cell.angle_alpha   90.00
_cell.angle_beta   90.00
_cell.angle_gamma   90.00
#
_symmetry.space_group_name_H-M   'P 1'
#
loop_
_entity.id
_entity.type
_entity.pdbx_description
1 polymer ?
#
loop_
_entity_poly.entity_id
_entity_poly.type
_entity_poly.pdbx_seq_one_letter_code
_entity_poly.pdbx_strand_id
1 'polypeptide(L)' 'MMRYVALLRAVNVGGTGKLPMTELKAMCVDEGFADVQTYIASGNVVFSSKLGAA' A
#
# COMPACT_ATOMS: atom_id res chain seq x y z
N MET A 1 -13.41 1.26 -11.92
CA MET A 1 -12.53 1.35 -10.73
C MET A 1 -11.25 2.01 -11.19
N MET A 2 -10.80 3.07 -10.54
CA MET A 2 -9.62 3.83 -10.94
C MET A 2 -8.38 3.24 -10.26
N ARG A 3 -7.25 3.21 -10.97
CA ARG A 3 -5.99 2.68 -10.43
C ARG A 3 -5.17 3.80 -9.81
N TYR A 4 -4.67 3.56 -8.59
CA TYR A 4 -3.93 4.52 -7.79
C TYR A 4 -2.58 3.94 -7.35
N VAL A 5 -1.68 4.86 -7.00
CA VAL A 5 -0.42 4.54 -6.33
C VAL A 5 -0.34 5.32 -5.02
N ALA A 6 -0.19 4.61 -3.90
CA ALA A 6 0.17 5.21 -2.62
C ALA A 6 1.68 5.13 -2.41
N LEU A 7 2.30 6.27 -2.14
CA LEU A 7 3.74 6.41 -1.89
C LEU A 7 3.95 6.78 -0.42
N LEU A 8 4.22 5.77 0.41
CA LEU A 8 4.48 5.98 1.84
C LEU A 8 5.95 6.33 2.05
N ARG A 9 6.21 7.34 2.90
CA ARG A 9 7.57 7.78 3.23
C ARG A 9 8.16 6.94 4.38
N ALA A 10 9.48 6.79 4.36
CA ALA A 10 10.25 6.23 5.48
C ALA A 10 9.79 4.83 5.95
N VAL A 11 9.30 3.99 5.03
CA VAL A 11 8.95 2.59 5.35
C VAL A 11 10.21 1.73 5.31
N ASN A 12 10.40 0.90 6.34
CA ASN A 12 11.53 -0.03 6.49
C ASN A 12 12.92 0.63 6.41
N VAL A 13 13.04 1.88 6.85
CA VAL A 13 14.33 2.59 6.97
C VAL A 13 14.90 2.45 8.39
N GLY A 14 16.22 2.48 8.55
CA GLY A 14 16.86 2.58 9.87
C GLY A 14 16.71 1.35 10.79
N GLY A 15 16.20 0.22 10.30
CA GLY A 15 16.17 -1.06 11.01
C GLY A 15 15.14 -1.20 12.13
N THR A 16 14.44 -0.12 12.52
CA THR A 16 13.39 -0.12 13.55
C THR A 16 12.01 -0.01 12.89
N GLY A 17 10.99 -0.68 13.44
CA GLY A 17 9.62 -0.59 12.93
C GLY A 17 9.43 -1.25 11.55
N LYS A 18 9.87 -2.50 11.42
CA LYS A 18 9.66 -3.28 10.18
C LYS A 18 8.16 -3.45 9.92
N LEU A 19 7.74 -3.10 8.70
CA LEU A 19 6.41 -3.38 8.17
C LEU A 19 6.53 -4.47 7.09
N PRO A 20 6.06 -5.70 7.37
CA PRO A 20 5.91 -6.72 6.34
C PRO A 20 4.96 -6.24 5.24
N MET A 21 5.37 -6.38 3.98
CA MET A 21 4.52 -5.97 2.85
C MET A 21 3.24 -6.80 2.72
N THR A 22 3.23 -8.02 3.27
CA THR A 22 2.02 -8.85 3.39
C THR A 22 0.99 -8.22 4.32
N GLU A 23 1.43 -7.61 5.42
CA GLU A 23 0.57 -6.91 6.37
C GLU A 23 0.07 -5.59 5.79
N LEU A 24 0.95 -4.82 5.13
CA LEU A 24 0.53 -3.62 4.38
C LEU A 24 -0.52 -3.95 3.32
N LYS A 25 -0.32 -5.03 2.57
CA LYS A 25 -1.30 -5.51 1.59
C LYS A 25 -2.64 -5.87 2.26
N ALA A 26 -2.60 -6.57 3.39
CA ALA A 26 -3.81 -6.95 4.13
C ALA A 26 -4.59 -5.73 4.59
N MET A 27 -3.92 -4.75 5.19
CA MET A 27 -4.54 -3.48 5.60
C MET A 27 -5.24 -2.77 4.43
N CYS A 28 -4.60 -2.71 3.26
CA CYS A 28 -5.23 -2.11 2.08
C CYS A 28 -6.47 -2.88 1.59
N VAL A 29 -6.47 -4.22 1.71
CA VAL A 29 -7.63 -5.04 1.37
C VAL A 29 -8.77 -4.83 2.38
N ASP A 30 -8.44 -4.74 3.67
CA ASP A 30 -9.40 -4.50 4.75
C ASP A 30 -10.09 -3.13 4.62
N GLU A 31 -9.37 -2.13 4.10
CA GLU A 31 -9.91 -0.81 3.72
C GLU A 31 -10.77 -0.84 2.43
N GLY A 32 -10.94 -2.00 1.80
CA GLY A 32 -11.80 -2.20 0.64
C GLY A 32 -11.16 -1.88 -0.71
N PHE A 33 -9.83 -1.73 -0.77
CA PHE A 33 -9.13 -1.62 -2.05
C PHE A 33 -9.03 -2.97 -2.76
N ALA A 34 -9.10 -2.95 -4.09
CA ALA A 34 -8.95 -4.13 -4.93
C ALA A 34 -7.60 -4.13 -5.65
N ASP A 35 -7.23 -5.28 -6.25
CA ASP A 35 -5.99 -5.45 -7.02
C ASP A 35 -4.71 -4.99 -6.28
N VAL A 36 -4.68 -5.12 -4.95
CA VAL A 36 -3.60 -4.59 -4.12
C VAL A 36 -2.29 -5.32 -4.39
N GLN A 37 -1.26 -4.56 -4.77
CA GLN A 37 0.12 -5.03 -4.94
C GLN A 37 1.08 -4.07 -4.27
N THR A 38 2.06 -4.60 -3.54
CA THR A 38 3.17 -3.82 -3.00
C THR A 38 4.39 -3.92 -3.91
N TYR A 39 5.16 -2.85 -4.04
CA TYR A 39 6.43 -2.85 -4.75
C TYR A 39 7.59 -2.75 -3.75
N ILE A 40 8.44 -3.79 -3.73
CA ILE A 40 9.59 -3.97 -2.83
C ILE A 40 9.23 -3.71 -1.35
N ALA A 41 10.22 -3.66 -0.46
CA ALA A 41 10.00 -3.37 0.95
C ALA A 41 9.95 -1.85 1.27
N SER A 42 9.44 -1.02 0.37
CA SER A 42 9.51 0.45 0.47
C SER A 42 8.18 1.13 0.81
N GLY A 43 7.10 0.37 0.99
CA GLY A 43 5.77 0.93 1.26
C GLY A 43 5.05 1.51 0.04
N ASN A 44 5.51 1.21 -1.18
CA ASN A 44 4.79 1.62 -2.39
C ASN A 44 3.66 0.62 -2.67
N VAL A 45 2.44 1.10 -2.89
CA VAL A 45 1.26 0.26 -3.11
C VAL A 45 0.52 0.69 -4.37
N VAL A 46 0.23 -0.27 -5.25
CA VAL A 46 -0.66 -0.12 -6.40
C VAL A 46 -1.99 -0.78 -6.04
N PHE A 47 -3.11 -0.10 -6.28
CA PHE A 47 -4.44 -0.63 -5.98
C PHE A 47 -5.53 0.01 -6.85
N SER A 48 -6.70 -0.63 -6.87
CA SER A 48 -7.91 -0.16 -7.54
C SER A 48 -8.92 0.34 -6.49
N SER A 49 -9.50 1.53 -6.69
CA SER A 49 -10.54 2.10 -5.82
C SER A 49 -11.78 2.58 -6.59
N LYS A 50 -12.94 2.55 -5.92
CA LYS A 50 -14.20 3.13 -6.43
C LYS A 50 -14.32 4.62 -6.12
N LEU A 51 -13.54 5.10 -5.14
CA LEU A 51 -13.48 6.51 -4.80
C LEU A 51 -12.69 7.26 -5.89
N GLY A 52 -13.17 8.44 -6.27
CA GLY A 52 -12.40 9.35 -7.13
C GLY A 52 -11.27 10.02 -6.35
N ALA A 53 -10.31 10.60 -7.08
CA ALA A 53 -9.41 11.56 -6.48
C ALA A 53 -10.19 12.82 -6.14
N ALA A 54 -9.97 13.37 -4.94
CA ALA A 54 -10.49 14.68 -4.54
C ALA A 54 -9.71 15.80 -5.25
#